data_AF-A0A431IMR3-F1
#
_entry.id   AF-A0A431IMR3-F1
#
_cell.length_a   1.000
_cell.length_b   1.000
_cell.length_c   1.000
_cell.angle_alpha   90.00
_cell.angle_beta   90.00
_cell.angle_gamma   90.00
#
_symmetry.space_group_name_H-M   'P 1'
#
loop_
_entity.id
_entity.type
_entity.pdbx_description
1 polymer ?
#
loop_
_entity_poly.entity_id
_entity_poly.type
_entity_poly.pdbx_seq_one_letter_code
_entity_poly.pdbx_strand_id
1 'polypeptide(L)'
;MTKKPTTCAKCGTALAPYAGTGRPSAYCGEVCRRLAEYEIKRIDRRLAAYELERRELKAEGPDPFDDDARQRRLRALRKWTATDERRLRELVGSGQNNQNAAA
;
A
#
# COMPACT_ATOMS: atom_id res chain seq x y z
N MET A 1 -11.11 1.33 20.52
CA MET A 1 -10.17 0.26 20.93
C MET A 1 -9.47 -0.24 19.67
N THR A 2 -8.20 0.11 19.48
CA THR A 2 -7.41 -0.32 18.32
C THR A 2 -7.16 -1.83 18.43
N LYS A 3 -7.65 -2.61 17.47
CA LYS A 3 -7.50 -4.06 17.46
C LYS A 3 -6.00 -4.40 17.30
N LYS A 4 -5.47 -5.27 18.16
CA LYS A 4 -4.07 -5.69 18.10
C LYS A 4 -3.87 -6.58 16.85
N PRO A 5 -2.75 -6.43 16.10
CA PRO A 5 -2.47 -7.27 14.96
C PRO A 5 -2.26 -8.72 15.42
N THR A 6 -2.98 -9.65 14.79
CA THR A 6 -2.88 -11.10 15.06
C THR A 6 -2.03 -11.84 14.01
N THR A 7 -1.64 -11.15 12.94
CA THR A 7 -0.80 -11.68 11.86
C THR A 7 0.28 -10.68 11.46
N CYS A 8 1.41 -11.19 11.01
CA CYS A 8 2.54 -10.41 10.53
C CYS A 8 2.16 -9.67 9.25
N ALA A 9 2.32 -8.34 9.24
CA ALA A 9 1.99 -7.51 8.09
C ALA A 9 2.82 -7.84 6.83
N LYS A 10 4.00 -8.44 6.99
CA LYS A 10 4.89 -8.79 5.88
C LYS A 10 4.59 -10.17 5.28
N CYS A 11 4.53 -11.20 6.10
CA CYS A 11 4.47 -12.60 5.65
C CYS A 11 3.18 -13.34 6.04
N GLY A 12 2.27 -12.71 6.80
CA GLY A 12 1.01 -13.31 7.22
C GLY A 12 1.10 -14.30 8.39
N THR A 13 2.30 -14.64 8.86
CA THR A 13 2.50 -15.54 10.01
C THR A 13 1.73 -15.07 11.24
N ALA A 14 1.04 -15.98 11.93
CA ALA A 14 0.33 -15.68 13.17
C ALA A 14 1.27 -15.10 14.23
N LEU A 15 0.85 -14.02 14.90
CA LEU A 15 1.58 -13.40 15.99
C LEU A 15 1.07 -13.92 17.33
N ALA A 16 1.98 -14.11 18.28
CA ALA A 16 1.60 -14.47 19.63
C ALA A 16 0.70 -13.39 20.27
N PRO A 17 -0.27 -13.77 21.11
CA PRO A 17 -1.12 -12.81 21.81
C PRO A 17 -0.27 -11.85 22.66
N TYR A 18 -0.41 -10.55 22.42
CA TYR A 18 0.33 -9.53 23.16
C TYR A 18 -0.38 -9.19 24.47
N ALA A 19 0.18 -9.65 25.59
CA ALA A 19 -0.35 -9.43 26.95
C ALA A 19 0.26 -8.22 27.70
N GLY A 20 1.22 -7.50 27.08
CA GLY A 20 1.93 -6.40 27.72
C GLY A 20 1.27 -5.02 27.58
N THR A 21 1.89 -4.02 28.22
CA THR A 21 1.60 -2.59 28.05
C THR A 21 2.46 -2.01 26.93
N GLY A 22 1.83 -1.36 25.95
CA GLY A 22 2.52 -0.76 24.80
C GLY A 22 1.87 -1.09 23.45
N ARG A 23 2.53 -0.66 22.36
CA ARG A 23 2.08 -0.96 20.99
C ARG A 23 2.52 -2.38 20.63
N PRO A 24 1.59 -3.29 20.28
CA PRO A 24 1.94 -4.64 19.82
C PRO A 24 2.80 -4.59 18.54
N SER A 25 3.72 -5.54 18.40
CA SER A 25 4.51 -5.70 17.17
C SER A 25 3.61 -6.04 15.99
N ALA A 26 3.82 -5.40 14.83
CA ALA A 26 3.15 -5.73 13.58
C ALA A 26 3.86 -6.84 12.78
N TYR A 27 5.05 -7.28 13.23
CA TYR A 27 5.92 -8.21 12.51
C TYR A 27 6.35 -9.37 13.42
N CYS A 28 6.52 -10.55 12.83
CA CYS A 28 6.93 -11.76 13.57
C CYS A 28 8.40 -11.76 13.99
N GLY A 29 9.21 -10.82 13.50
CA GLY A 29 10.62 -10.70 13.83
C GLY A 29 11.33 -9.62 13.03
N GLU A 30 12.62 -9.44 13.31
CA GLU A 30 13.44 -8.37 12.73
C GLU A 30 13.59 -8.49 11.19
N VAL A 31 13.71 -9.71 10.67
CA VAL A 31 13.83 -9.96 9.22
C VAL A 31 12.59 -9.44 8.49
N CYS A 32 11.39 -9.78 8.96
CA CYS A 32 10.15 -9.30 8.36
C CYS A 32 9.98 -7.78 8.48
N ARG A 33 10.45 -7.19 9.58
CA ARG A 33 10.48 -5.72 9.74
C ARG A 33 11.38 -5.07 8.69
N ARG A 34 12.63 -5.51 8.54
CA ARG A 34 13.58 -4.97 7.53
C ARG A 34 13.05 -5.14 6.12
N LEU A 35 12.50 -6.32 5.79
CA LEU A 35 11.91 -6.57 4.47
C LEU A 35 10.70 -5.67 4.19
N ALA A 36 9.86 -5.39 5.20
CA ALA A 36 8.77 -4.44 5.09
C ALA A 36 9.28 -3.01 4.85
N GLU A 37 10.32 -2.57 5.56
CA GLU A 37 10.94 -1.25 5.35
C GLU A 37 11.46 -1.09 3.92
N TYR A 38 12.13 -2.10 3.36
CA TYR A 38 12.58 -2.07 1.97
C TYR A 38 11.40 -2.03 0.99
N GLU A 39 10.34 -2.76 1.27
CA GLU A 39 9.13 -2.77 0.45
C GLU A 39 8.42 -1.40 0.49
N ILE A 40 8.30 -0.79 1.66
CA ILE A 40 7.77 0.57 1.84
C ILE A 40 8.58 1.56 1.00
N LYS A 41 9.91 1.55 1.11
CA LYS A 41 10.78 2.43 0.30
C LYS A 41 10.60 2.20 -1.21
N ARG A 42 10.35 0.96 -1.64
CA ARG A 42 10.10 0.64 -3.05
C ARG A 42 8.73 1.14 -3.52
N ILE A 43 7.70 0.97 -2.70
CA ILE A 43 6.35 1.48 -2.96
C ILE A 43 6.37 3.00 -3.06
N ASP A 44 7.02 3.69 -2.12
CA ASP A 44 7.15 5.14 -2.10
C ASP A 44 7.75 5.69 -3.41
N ARG A 45 8.87 5.11 -3.86
CA ARG A 45 9.47 5.46 -5.15
C ARG A 45 8.54 5.24 -6.35
N ARG A 46 7.78 4.15 -6.36
CA ARG A 46 6.82 3.86 -7.44
C ARG A 46 5.65 4.85 -7.43
N LEU A 47 5.12 5.18 -6.25
CA LEU A 47 4.05 6.18 -6.12
C LEU A 47 4.52 7.54 -6.65
N ALA A 48 5.72 7.99 -6.27
CA ALA A 48 6.31 9.22 -6.80
C ALA A 48 6.44 9.20 -8.34
N ALA A 49 6.88 8.07 -8.92
CA ALA A 49 6.97 7.90 -10.36
C ALA A 49 5.59 7.97 -11.04
N TYR A 50 4.57 7.30 -10.50
CA TYR A 50 3.21 7.36 -11.04
C TYR A 50 2.62 8.77 -10.96
N GLU A 51 2.91 9.51 -9.88
CA GLU A 51 2.48 10.89 -9.73
C GLU A 51 3.10 11.82 -10.77
N LEU A 52 4.41 11.68 -11.02
CA LEU A 52 5.12 12.43 -12.05
C LEU A 52 4.52 12.16 -13.43
N GLU A 53 4.38 10.89 -13.80
CA GLU A 53 3.83 10.50 -15.10
C GLU A 53 2.38 10.98 -15.28
N ARG A 54 1.56 10.94 -14.21
CA ARG A 54 0.20 11.51 -14.26
C ARG A 54 0.20 13.02 -14.48
N ARG A 55 1.22 13.76 -14.03
CA ARG A 55 1.35 15.20 -14.29
C ARG A 55 1.76 15.44 -15.74
N GLU A 56 2.69 14.66 -16.26
CA GLU A 56 3.14 14.73 -17.65
C GLU A 56 1.98 14.48 -18.63
N LEU A 57 1.23 13.38 -18.47
CA LEU A 57 0.06 13.09 -19.29
C LEU A 57 -1.06 14.16 -19.17
N LYS A 58 -1.13 14.86 -18.04
CA LYS A 58 -2.06 16.00 -17.90
C LYS A 58 -1.57 17.23 -18.66
N ALA A 59 -0.26 17.48 -18.64
CA ALA A 59 0.36 18.60 -19.34
C ALA A 59 0.32 18.44 -20.86
N GLU A 60 0.50 17.21 -21.37
CA GLU A 60 0.34 16.90 -22.81
C GLU A 60 -1.06 17.22 -23.33
N GLY A 61 -2.09 17.10 -22.49
CA GLY A 61 -3.48 17.30 -22.88
C GLY A 61 -4.06 16.11 -23.68
N PRO A 62 -5.37 16.09 -23.92
CA PRO A 62 -5.99 15.08 -24.78
C PRO A 62 -5.74 15.39 -26.27
N ASP A 63 -5.45 14.38 -27.06
CA ASP A 63 -5.48 14.49 -28.52
C ASP A 63 -6.94 14.51 -29.01
N PRO A 64 -7.37 15.46 -29.87
CA PRO A 64 -8.75 15.55 -30.35
C PRO A 64 -9.20 14.37 -31.23
N PHE A 65 -8.26 13.63 -31.79
CA PHE A 65 -8.48 12.57 -32.77
C PHE A 65 -8.18 11.18 -32.19
N ASP A 66 -7.21 11.05 -31.27
CA ASP A 66 -6.84 9.79 -30.62
C ASP A 66 -6.27 9.95 -29.18
N ASP A 67 -7.15 9.95 -28.18
CA ASP A 67 -6.76 9.99 -26.74
C ASP A 67 -6.72 8.59 -26.10
N ASP A 68 -6.87 7.53 -26.89
CA ASP A 68 -7.24 6.20 -26.40
C ASP A 68 -6.09 5.55 -25.61
N ALA A 69 -4.87 5.69 -26.11
CA ALA A 69 -3.65 5.23 -25.46
C ALA A 69 -3.40 5.96 -24.14
N ARG A 70 -3.57 7.28 -24.13
CA ARG A 70 -3.43 8.12 -22.93
C ARG A 70 -4.47 7.77 -21.87
N GLN A 71 -5.73 7.56 -22.26
CA GLN A 71 -6.78 7.11 -21.33
C GLN A 71 -6.50 5.72 -20.76
N ARG A 72 -6.03 4.77 -21.59
CA ARG A 72 -5.58 3.45 -21.10
C ARG A 72 -4.45 3.60 -20.07
N ARG A 73 -3.49 4.49 -20.32
CA ARG A 73 -2.38 4.71 -19.40
C ARG A 73 -2.82 5.36 -18.08
N LEU A 74 -3.67 6.38 -18.13
CA LEU A 74 -4.26 6.99 -16.94
C LEU A 74 -5.05 5.98 -16.09
N ARG A 75 -5.81 5.08 -16.73
CA ARG A 75 -6.50 3.98 -16.03
C ARG A 75 -5.52 3.01 -15.36
N ALA A 76 -4.43 2.65 -16.04
CA ALA A 76 -3.39 1.79 -15.48
C ALA A 76 -2.71 2.44 -14.26
N LEU A 77 -2.33 3.72 -14.37
CA LEU A 77 -1.72 4.48 -13.27
C LEU A 77 -2.63 4.53 -12.04
N ARG A 78 -3.93 4.81 -12.23
CA ARG A 78 -4.91 4.76 -11.13
C ARG A 78 -4.96 3.39 -10.44
N LYS A 79 -4.99 2.30 -11.22
CA LYS A 79 -5.00 0.94 -10.70
C LYS A 79 -3.74 0.62 -9.90
N TRP A 80 -2.57 1.02 -10.40
CA TRP A 80 -1.30 0.78 -9.72
C TRP A 80 -1.14 1.61 -8.46
N THR A 81 -1.49 2.90 -8.49
CA THR A 81 -1.55 3.74 -7.28
C THR A 81 -2.44 3.10 -6.21
N ALA A 82 -3.66 2.69 -6.56
CA ALA A 82 -4.57 2.07 -5.60
C ALA A 82 -4.03 0.75 -5.02
N THR A 83 -3.34 -0.04 -5.84
CA THR A 83 -2.72 -1.31 -5.41
C THR A 83 -1.57 -1.06 -4.43
N ASP A 84 -0.69 -0.12 -4.76
CA ASP A 84 0.48 0.20 -3.96
C ASP A 84 0.11 0.94 -2.65
N GLU A 85 -0.89 1.82 -2.68
CA GLU A 85 -1.46 2.44 -1.48
C GLU A 85 -2.07 1.39 -0.54
N ARG A 86 -2.84 0.43 -1.08
CA ARG A 86 -3.40 -0.66 -0.28
C ARG A 86 -2.29 -1.43 0.40
N ARG A 87 -1.25 -1.80 -0.36
CA ARG A 87 -0.10 -2.54 0.17
C ARG A 87 0.65 -1.74 1.24
N LEU A 88 0.81 -0.43 1.04
CA LEU A 88 1.43 0.44 2.03
C LEU A 88 0.60 0.49 3.33
N ARG A 89 -0.73 0.61 3.24
CA ARG A 89 -1.63 0.58 4.40
C ARG A 89 -1.54 -0.74 5.17
N GLU A 90 -1.42 -1.87 4.47
CA GLU A 90 -1.19 -3.19 5.08
C GLU A 90 0.13 -3.22 5.86
N LEU A 91 1.24 -2.81 5.25
CA LEU A 91 2.57 -2.84 5.87
C LEU A 91 2.69 -1.92 7.07
N VAL A 92 2.10 -0.72 7.01
CA VAL A 92 2.17 0.28 8.11
C VAL A 92 1.16 -0.04 9.23
N GLY A 93 0.29 -1.05 9.05
CA GLY A 93 -0.68 -1.49 10.04
C GLY A 93 -1.96 -0.64 10.10
N SER A 94 -2.19 0.25 9.13
CA SER A 94 -3.41 1.07 9.00
C SER A 94 -4.55 0.33 8.28
N GLY A 95 -4.27 -0.83 7.67
CA GLY A 95 -5.23 -1.61 6.88
C GLY A 95 -6.11 -2.63 7.65
N GLN A 96 -5.84 -2.90 8.93
CA GLN A 96 -6.57 -3.91 9.71
C GLN A 96 -7.82 -3.39 10.45
N ASN A 97 -8.09 -2.07 10.42
CA ASN A 97 -9.18 -1.49 11.20
C ASN A 97 -10.58 -1.63 10.56
N ASN A 98 -10.76 -2.19 9.36
CA ASN A 98 -12.04 -2.03 8.65
C ASN A 98 -12.56 -3.18 7.77
N GLN A 99 -12.06 -4.42 7.88
CA GLN A 99 -12.51 -5.54 7.01
C GLN A 99 -13.28 -6.68 7.70
N ASN A 100 -13.63 -6.56 8.98
CA ASN A 100 -14.45 -7.56 9.69
C ASN A 100 -15.82 -7.03 10.16
N ALA A 101 -16.35 -5.97 9.52
CA ALA A 101 -17.68 -5.41 9.81
C ALA A 101 -18.77 -5.86 8.81
N ALA A 102 -18.58 -7.02 8.17
CA ALA A 102 -19.62 -7.67 7.38
C ALA A 102 -19.64 -9.16 7.77
N ALA A 103 -20.39 -9.43 8.84
CA ALA A 103 -20.98 -10.72 9.12
C ALA A 103 -22.39 -10.72 8.56
#